data_AF-A0A8J2HIP6-F1
#
_entry.id   AF-A0A8J2HIP6-F1
#
_cell.length_a   1.000
_cell.length_b   1.000
_cell.length_c   1.000
_cell.angle_alpha   90.00
_cell.angle_beta   90.00
_cell.angle_gamma   90.00
#
_symmetry.space_group_name_H-M   'P 1'
#
loop_
_entity.id
_entity.type
_entity.pdbx_description
1 polymer ?
#
loop_
_entity_poly.entity_id
_entity_poly.type
_entity_poly.pdbx_seq_one_letter_code
_entity_poly.pdbx_strand_id
1 'polypeptide(L)'
;MSRSRKSTAAEAKLKKKEYDRKRREKLKNCPESLEKLREKERLKYLNKKEKGQVKSVSAMSSRERRQKQKLWRLNSSKYREKNQNVLKHDINDFLEKDENSRMCPGKRDFVRSEKLLKQKRLLTDNMRNLHKKFLNSVTYKISLSTFCKYRPFWVTWANLKERDTCKFVVHVNIELIISKLHENKVILHNNIPSLLSDITCDIYCTKCLFRECINCRDKALEYNLSQATKTITYRQWMYENLTYEKNGETKTVRKPLKKEIT
;
A
#
# COMPACT_ATOMS: atom_id res chain seq x y z
N MET A 1 11.87 -42.85 -37.79
CA MET A 1 11.13 -43.05 -36.53
C MET A 1 11.53 -41.93 -35.55
N SER A 2 10.66 -40.93 -35.32
CA SER A 2 10.97 -39.83 -34.42
C SER A 2 10.79 -40.25 -32.95
N ARG A 3 11.85 -40.13 -32.14
CA ARG A 3 11.78 -40.40 -30.71
C ARG A 3 10.96 -39.30 -30.02
N SER A 4 9.79 -39.67 -29.49
CA SER A 4 8.95 -38.79 -28.66
C SER A 4 9.76 -38.18 -27.52
N ARG A 5 9.80 -36.84 -27.46
CA ARG A 5 10.47 -36.07 -26.41
C ARG A 5 9.90 -36.46 -25.05
N LYS A 6 10.71 -37.04 -24.16
CA LYS A 6 10.30 -37.35 -22.79
C LYS A 6 9.97 -36.04 -22.07
N SER A 7 8.74 -35.91 -21.57
CA SER A 7 8.30 -34.72 -20.86
C SER A 7 9.13 -34.49 -19.60
N THR A 8 9.43 -33.25 -19.28
CA THR A 8 10.17 -32.91 -18.06
C THR A 8 9.36 -33.27 -16.81
N ALA A 9 10.02 -33.46 -15.67
CA ALA A 9 9.34 -33.80 -14.41
C ALA A 9 8.33 -32.71 -13.97
N ALA A 10 8.57 -31.45 -14.35
CA ALA A 10 7.65 -30.34 -14.11
C ALA A 10 6.39 -30.43 -15.00
N GLU A 11 6.57 -30.72 -16.30
CA GLU A 11 5.46 -30.94 -17.23
C GLU A 11 4.60 -32.14 -16.84
N ALA A 12 5.21 -33.25 -16.42
CA ALA A 12 4.49 -34.41 -15.94
C ALA A 12 3.65 -34.09 -14.68
N LYS A 13 4.20 -33.29 -13.75
CA LYS A 13 3.45 -32.81 -12.57
C LYS A 13 2.28 -31.90 -12.95
N LEU A 14 2.47 -30.99 -13.92
CA LEU A 14 1.41 -30.12 -14.44
C LEU A 14 0.29 -30.92 -15.10
N LYS A 15 0.64 -31.85 -16.00
CA LYS A 15 -0.33 -32.75 -16.65
C LYS A 15 -1.13 -33.57 -15.64
N LYS A 16 -0.46 -34.10 -14.60
CA LYS A 16 -1.13 -34.83 -13.51
C LYS A 16 -2.11 -33.94 -12.73
N LYS A 17 -1.70 -32.71 -12.38
CA LYS A 17 -2.59 -31.73 -11.71
C LYS A 17 -3.83 -31.42 -12.54
N GLU A 18 -3.66 -31.24 -13.85
CA GLU A 18 -4.76 -30.92 -14.75
C GLU A 18 -5.73 -32.11 -14.93
N TYR A 19 -5.20 -33.33 -15.05
CA TYR A 19 -5.99 -34.56 -15.06
C TYR A 19 -6.80 -34.72 -13.75
N ASP A 20 -6.15 -34.54 -12.59
CA ASP A 20 -6.81 -34.62 -11.29
C ASP A 20 -7.90 -33.54 -11.13
N ARG A 21 -7.67 -32.34 -11.67
CA ARG A 21 -8.69 -31.26 -11.70
C ARG A 21 -9.91 -31.68 -12.51
N LYS A 22 -9.72 -32.10 -13.77
CA LYS A 22 -10.81 -32.54 -14.66
C LYS A 22 -11.57 -33.73 -14.06
N ARG A 23 -10.86 -34.67 -13.43
CA ARG A 23 -11.48 -35.80 -12.73
C ARG A 23 -12.36 -35.35 -11.56
N ARG A 24 -11.88 -34.40 -10.73
CA ARG A 24 -12.66 -33.85 -9.61
C ARG A 24 -13.89 -33.07 -10.08
N GLU A 25 -13.76 -32.31 -11.17
CA GLU A 25 -14.88 -31.60 -11.79
C GLU A 25 -15.94 -32.57 -12.30
N LYS A 26 -15.54 -33.62 -13.01
CA LYS A 26 -16.47 -34.70 -13.45
C LYS A 26 -17.18 -35.37 -12.29
N LEU A 27 -16.45 -35.67 -11.20
CA LEU A 27 -17.02 -36.24 -9.97
C LEU A 27 -17.99 -35.29 -9.27
N LYS A 28 -17.70 -33.98 -9.29
CA LYS A 28 -18.59 -32.97 -8.70
C LYS A 28 -19.87 -32.80 -9.51
N ASN A 29 -19.79 -32.92 -10.83
CA ASN A 29 -20.91 -32.72 -11.75
C ASN A 29 -21.84 -33.94 -11.87
N CYS A 30 -21.45 -35.12 -11.37
CA CYS A 30 -22.27 -36.33 -11.38
C CYS A 30 -22.54 -36.81 -9.93
N PRO A 31 -23.73 -36.51 -9.37
CA PRO A 31 -24.08 -36.88 -8.00
C PRO A 31 -23.97 -38.38 -7.71
N GLU A 32 -24.43 -39.21 -8.64
CA GLU A 32 -24.46 -40.68 -8.47
C GLU A 32 -23.05 -41.29 -8.38
N SER A 33 -22.10 -40.78 -9.19
CA SER A 33 -20.70 -41.22 -9.12
C SER A 33 -20.02 -40.78 -7.82
N LEU A 34 -20.42 -39.64 -7.26
CA LEU A 34 -19.93 -39.15 -5.97
C LEU A 34 -20.48 -40.00 -4.81
N GLU A 35 -21.75 -40.35 -4.85
CA GLU A 35 -22.41 -41.24 -3.87
C GLU A 35 -21.69 -42.60 -3.81
N LYS A 36 -21.49 -43.25 -4.98
CA LYS A 36 -20.77 -44.52 -5.11
C LYS A 36 -19.34 -44.45 -4.56
N LEU A 37 -18.66 -43.31 -4.72
CA LEU A 37 -17.33 -43.11 -4.17
C LEU A 37 -17.35 -43.01 -2.64
N ARG A 38 -18.29 -42.22 -2.08
CA ARG A 38 -18.47 -42.08 -0.63
C ARG A 38 -18.78 -43.42 0.03
N GLU A 39 -19.65 -44.21 -0.59
CA GLU A 39 -20.01 -45.54 -0.10
C GLU A 39 -18.81 -46.49 -0.11
N LYS A 40 -18.02 -46.51 -1.19
CA LYS A 40 -16.74 -47.25 -1.24
C LYS A 40 -15.76 -46.81 -0.15
N GLU A 41 -15.68 -45.52 0.16
CA GLU A 41 -14.84 -45.02 1.25
C GLU A 41 -15.36 -45.42 2.64
N ARG A 42 -16.68 -45.38 2.85
CA ARG A 42 -17.32 -45.88 4.08
C ARG A 42 -17.03 -47.35 4.30
N LEU A 43 -17.20 -48.19 3.28
CA LEU A 43 -16.94 -49.63 3.37
C LEU A 43 -15.46 -49.92 3.68
N LYS A 44 -14.54 -49.18 3.03
CA LYS A 44 -13.11 -49.26 3.36
C LYS A 44 -12.80 -48.90 4.81
N TYR A 45 -13.50 -47.91 5.37
CA TYR A 45 -13.33 -47.52 6.77
C TYR A 45 -13.85 -48.60 7.73
N LEU A 46 -15.04 -49.16 7.46
CA LEU A 46 -15.61 -50.26 8.24
C LEU A 46 -14.67 -51.48 8.26
N ASN A 47 -14.19 -51.91 7.08
CA ASN A 47 -13.25 -53.03 6.97
C ASN A 47 -11.94 -52.79 7.75
N LYS A 48 -11.46 -51.54 7.82
CA LYS A 48 -10.27 -51.19 8.64
C LYS A 48 -10.56 -51.22 10.14
N LYS A 49 -11.79 -50.90 10.53
CA LYS A 49 -12.25 -50.94 11.93
C LYS A 49 -12.40 -52.39 12.39
N GLU A 50 -13.02 -53.25 11.57
CA GLU A 50 -13.13 -54.69 11.82
C GLU A 50 -11.76 -55.36 11.92
N LYS A 51 -10.81 -54.99 11.04
CA LYS A 51 -9.41 -55.46 11.10
C LYS A 51 -8.58 -54.88 12.25
N GLY A 52 -9.15 -54.04 13.12
CA GLY A 52 -8.45 -53.42 14.25
C GLY A 52 -7.39 -52.36 13.88
N GLN A 53 -7.26 -52.01 12.59
CA GLN A 53 -6.27 -51.04 12.10
C GLN A 53 -6.63 -49.59 12.47
N VAL A 54 -7.91 -49.34 12.79
CA VAL A 54 -8.42 -48.04 13.22
C VAL A 54 -9.24 -48.21 14.49
N LYS A 55 -8.78 -47.58 15.59
CA LYS A 55 -9.50 -47.52 16.86
C LYS A 55 -10.40 -46.28 16.92
N SER A 56 -11.60 -46.43 17.47
CA SER A 56 -12.44 -45.28 17.86
C SER A 56 -11.82 -44.56 19.07
N VAL A 57 -12.23 -43.32 19.32
CA VAL A 57 -11.74 -42.56 20.49
C VAL A 57 -12.05 -43.25 21.81
N SER A 58 -13.20 -43.92 21.89
CA SER A 58 -13.62 -44.71 23.05
C SER A 58 -12.78 -45.97 23.28
N ALA A 59 -12.28 -46.59 22.21
CA ALA A 59 -11.47 -47.82 22.29
C ALA A 59 -9.96 -47.54 22.44
N MET A 60 -9.55 -46.27 22.51
CA MET A 60 -8.15 -45.89 22.73
C MET A 60 -7.85 -45.80 24.23
N SER A 61 -6.68 -46.31 24.64
CA SER A 61 -6.16 -46.07 25.99
C SER A 61 -5.86 -44.59 26.23
N SER A 62 -5.78 -44.17 27.49
CA SER A 62 -5.47 -42.79 27.88
C SER A 62 -4.17 -42.27 27.25
N ARG A 63 -3.15 -43.13 27.13
CA ARG A 63 -1.85 -42.79 26.52
C ARG A 63 -1.95 -42.63 25.00
N GLU A 64 -2.63 -43.54 24.31
CA GLU A 64 -2.88 -43.45 22.86
C GLU A 64 -3.72 -42.22 22.51
N ARG A 65 -4.77 -41.94 23.31
CA ARG A 65 -5.62 -40.76 23.15
C ARG A 65 -4.81 -39.47 23.26
N ARG A 66 -3.89 -39.37 24.24
CA ARG A 66 -3.00 -38.19 24.39
C ARG A 66 -2.09 -38.01 23.18
N GLN A 67 -1.50 -39.10 22.67
CA GLN A 67 -0.66 -39.04 21.46
C GLN A 67 -1.45 -38.61 20.22
N LYS A 68 -2.66 -39.16 20.01
CA LYS A 68 -3.53 -38.75 18.90
C LYS A 68 -3.96 -37.29 19.00
N GLN A 69 -4.31 -36.81 20.18
CA GLN A 69 -4.64 -35.39 20.39
C GLN A 69 -3.45 -34.47 20.08
N LYS A 70 -2.23 -34.84 20.50
CA LYS A 70 -1.00 -34.10 20.13
C LYS A 70 -0.84 -34.04 18.61
N LEU A 71 -1.03 -35.16 17.92
CA LEU A 71 -0.95 -35.24 16.47
C LEU A 71 -2.04 -34.39 15.79
N TRP A 72 -3.27 -34.40 16.30
CA TRP A 72 -4.36 -33.56 15.78
C TRP A 72 -4.07 -32.08 15.92
N ARG A 73 -3.54 -31.65 17.07
CA ARG A 73 -3.10 -30.25 17.27
C ARG A 73 -2.00 -29.88 16.29
N LEU A 74 -1.00 -30.75 16.10
CA LEU A 74 0.08 -30.53 15.14
C LEU A 74 -0.45 -30.41 13.70
N ASN A 75 -1.30 -31.36 13.28
CA ASN A 75 -1.87 -31.38 11.94
C ASN A 75 -2.78 -30.17 11.70
N SER A 76 -3.58 -29.77 12.69
CA SER A 76 -4.41 -28.56 12.65
C SER A 76 -3.54 -27.31 12.51
N SER A 77 -2.43 -27.22 13.26
CA SER A 77 -1.47 -26.13 13.15
C SER A 77 -0.85 -26.06 11.76
N LYS A 78 -0.35 -27.18 11.24
CA LYS A 78 0.23 -27.27 9.89
C LYS A 78 -0.77 -26.90 8.80
N TYR A 79 -2.03 -27.32 8.95
CA TYR A 79 -3.09 -26.96 8.01
C TYR A 79 -3.36 -25.44 8.01
N ARG A 80 -3.44 -24.82 9.19
CA ARG A 80 -3.61 -23.36 9.32
C ARG A 80 -2.43 -22.60 8.71
N GLU A 81 -1.21 -23.00 9.02
CA GLU A 81 0.01 -22.40 8.47
C GLU A 81 0.05 -22.48 6.94
N LYS A 82 -0.29 -23.65 6.38
CA LYS A 82 -0.38 -23.82 4.93
C LYS A 82 -1.38 -22.84 4.31
N ASN A 83 -2.59 -22.75 4.86
CA ASN A 83 -3.62 -21.85 4.34
C ASN A 83 -3.21 -20.38 4.50
N GLN A 84 -2.52 -20.03 5.59
CA GLN A 84 -1.98 -18.70 5.81
C GLN A 84 -0.92 -18.34 4.77
N ASN A 85 -0.02 -19.28 4.43
CA ASN A 85 1.00 -19.06 3.41
C ASN A 85 0.42 -18.88 2.02
N VAL A 86 -0.62 -19.65 1.67
CA VAL A 86 -1.37 -19.46 0.41
C VAL A 86 -1.97 -18.06 0.38
N LEU A 87 -2.69 -17.67 1.43
CA LEU A 87 -3.31 -16.36 1.50
C LEU A 87 -2.28 -15.21 1.41
N LYS A 88 -1.14 -15.36 2.08
CA LYS A 88 -0.05 -14.39 2.03
C LYS A 88 0.52 -14.26 0.61
N HIS A 89 0.66 -15.38 -0.10
CA HIS A 89 1.11 -15.40 -1.48
C HIS A 89 0.10 -14.67 -2.39
N ASP A 90 -1.18 -14.99 -2.29
CA ASP A 90 -2.22 -14.37 -3.12
C ASP A 90 -2.30 -12.85 -2.92
N ILE A 91 -2.14 -12.39 -1.67
CA ILE A 91 -2.11 -10.94 -1.34
C ILE A 91 -0.84 -10.28 -1.90
N ASN A 92 0.31 -10.94 -1.78
CA ASN A 92 1.56 -10.43 -2.35
C ASN A 92 1.44 -10.30 -3.87
N ASP A 93 1.02 -11.37 -4.56
CA ASP A 93 0.85 -11.39 -6.01
C ASP A 93 -0.12 -10.29 -6.48
N PHE A 94 -1.23 -10.10 -5.75
CA PHE A 94 -2.17 -9.04 -6.06
C PHE A 94 -1.53 -7.65 -5.93
N LEU A 95 -0.84 -7.38 -4.82
CA LEU A 95 -0.24 -6.08 -4.55
C LEU A 95 0.97 -5.80 -5.42
N GLU A 96 1.69 -6.82 -5.90
CA GLU A 96 2.83 -6.67 -6.80
C GLU A 96 2.46 -6.31 -8.25
N LYS A 97 1.18 -6.42 -8.62
CA LYS A 97 0.70 -5.93 -9.92
C LYS A 97 0.81 -4.40 -10.00
N ASP A 98 1.23 -3.91 -11.17
CA ASP A 98 1.43 -2.47 -11.42
C ASP A 98 0.15 -1.62 -11.26
N GLU A 99 -1.01 -2.26 -11.41
CA GLU A 99 -2.33 -1.64 -11.15
C GLU A 99 -2.54 -1.28 -9.66
N ASN A 100 -1.97 -2.07 -8.75
CA ASN A 100 -2.19 -1.97 -7.30
C ASN A 100 -1.02 -1.34 -6.56
N SER A 101 0.20 -1.47 -7.09
CA SER A 101 1.36 -0.72 -6.61
C SER A 101 2.31 -0.41 -7.76
N ARG A 102 2.98 0.73 -7.73
CA ARG A 102 4.00 1.12 -8.72
C ARG A 102 5.39 0.92 -8.15
N MET A 103 6.29 0.35 -8.95
CA MET A 103 7.69 0.23 -8.57
C MET A 103 8.39 1.58 -8.60
N CYS A 104 9.18 1.89 -7.58
CA CYS A 104 10.02 3.08 -7.58
C CYS A 104 11.19 2.91 -8.57
N PRO A 105 11.54 3.93 -9.36
CA PRO A 105 12.60 3.82 -10.37
C PRO A 105 14.02 3.96 -9.81
N GLY A 106 14.21 4.46 -8.59
CA GLY A 106 15.52 4.78 -8.06
C GLY A 106 16.33 3.54 -7.65
N LYS A 107 17.63 3.55 -7.98
CA LYS A 107 18.63 2.54 -7.53
C LYS A 107 18.89 2.57 -6.02
N ARG A 108 18.33 3.52 -5.28
CA ARG A 108 18.40 3.57 -3.81
C ARG A 108 17.04 3.32 -3.17
N ASP A 109 16.00 3.11 -3.97
CA ASP A 109 14.64 2.88 -3.50
C ASP A 109 14.44 1.40 -3.15
N PHE A 110 15.16 0.94 -2.13
CA PHE A 110 15.05 -0.42 -1.62
C PHE A 110 14.58 -0.40 -0.16
N VAL A 111 13.75 -1.37 0.19
CA VAL A 111 13.34 -1.62 1.58
C VAL A 111 14.07 -2.85 2.08
N ARG A 112 14.70 -2.73 3.25
CA ARG A 112 15.35 -3.84 3.95
C ARG A 112 14.43 -4.39 5.03
N SER A 113 14.21 -5.69 5.00
CA SER A 113 13.75 -6.47 6.16
C SER A 113 14.92 -7.34 6.61
N GLU A 114 14.96 -7.75 7.89
CA GLU A 114 16.08 -8.46 8.53
C GLU A 114 16.73 -9.58 7.70
N LYS A 115 16.00 -10.17 6.75
CA LYS A 115 16.47 -11.28 5.93
C LYS A 115 16.57 -10.96 4.43
N LEU A 116 15.98 -9.88 3.93
CA LEU A 116 15.81 -9.62 2.50
C LEU A 116 15.79 -8.13 2.14
N LEU A 117 16.46 -7.79 1.04
CA LEU A 117 16.38 -6.48 0.37
C LEU A 117 15.45 -6.60 -0.86
N LYS A 118 14.50 -5.68 -1.01
CA LYS A 118 13.54 -5.66 -2.13
C LYS A 118 13.32 -4.24 -2.63
N GLN A 119 13.09 -4.08 -3.94
CA GLN A 119 12.77 -2.78 -4.56
C GLN A 119 11.47 -2.23 -3.94
N LYS A 120 11.48 -0.96 -3.53
CA LYS A 120 10.32 -0.26 -2.96
C LYS A 120 9.23 -0.16 -4.03
N ARG A 121 8.00 -0.45 -3.62
CA ARG A 121 6.80 -0.20 -4.40
C ARG A 121 5.87 0.71 -3.60
N LEU A 122 5.16 1.60 -4.30
CA LEU A 122 4.20 2.53 -3.72
C LEU A 122 2.78 2.10 -4.08
N LEU A 123 1.91 2.00 -3.09
CA LEU A 123 0.49 1.71 -3.30
C LEU A 123 -0.16 2.78 -4.19
N THR A 124 -0.98 2.36 -5.15
CA THR A 124 -1.71 3.27 -6.04
C THR A 124 -2.94 3.89 -5.36
N ASP A 125 -3.53 3.19 -4.40
CA ASP A 125 -4.74 3.59 -3.69
C ASP A 125 -4.64 3.19 -2.21
N ASN A 126 -5.61 3.59 -1.41
CA ASN A 126 -5.68 3.20 -0.01
C ASN A 126 -6.00 1.70 0.15
N MET A 127 -5.56 1.15 1.28
CA MET A 127 -5.73 -0.28 1.59
C MET A 127 -7.18 -0.74 1.65
N ARG A 128 -8.15 0.14 1.98
CA ARG A 128 -9.58 -0.21 1.99
C ARG A 128 -10.10 -0.46 0.59
N ASN A 129 -9.74 0.41 -0.35
CA ASN A 129 -10.13 0.28 -1.76
C ASN A 129 -9.44 -0.91 -2.43
N LEU A 130 -8.14 -1.10 -2.17
CA LEU A 130 -7.40 -2.26 -2.66
C LEU A 130 -7.96 -3.58 -2.10
N HIS A 131 -8.41 -3.60 -0.85
CA HIS A 131 -9.08 -4.77 -0.27
C HIS A 131 -10.41 -5.07 -0.96
N LYS A 132 -11.23 -4.07 -1.30
CA LYS A 132 -12.44 -4.25 -2.11
C LYS A 132 -12.12 -4.84 -3.49
N LYS A 133 -11.11 -4.29 -4.17
CA LYS A 133 -10.63 -4.81 -5.47
C LYS A 133 -10.15 -6.26 -5.35
N PHE A 134 -9.41 -6.57 -4.29
CA PHE A 134 -8.94 -7.93 -4.01
C PHE A 134 -10.12 -8.90 -3.84
N LEU A 135 -11.12 -8.54 -3.01
CA LEU A 135 -12.32 -9.37 -2.81
C LEU A 135 -13.11 -9.64 -4.09
N ASN A 136 -13.10 -8.70 -5.04
CA ASN A 136 -13.73 -8.91 -6.35
C ASN A 136 -12.93 -9.85 -7.25
N SER A 137 -11.63 -9.99 -7.02
CA SER A 137 -10.75 -10.87 -7.80
C SER A 137 -10.69 -12.31 -7.29
N VAL A 138 -11.02 -12.54 -6.01
CA VAL A 138 -10.95 -13.86 -5.37
C VAL A 138 -12.32 -14.37 -4.96
N THR A 139 -12.47 -15.70 -4.91
CA THR A 139 -13.76 -16.33 -4.54
C THR A 139 -14.01 -16.42 -3.03
N TYR A 140 -12.98 -16.20 -2.21
CA TYR A 140 -13.06 -16.35 -0.76
C TYR A 140 -13.05 -15.00 -0.04
N LYS A 141 -13.67 -14.95 1.14
CA LYS A 141 -13.75 -13.72 1.94
C LYS A 141 -12.58 -13.62 2.90
N ILE A 142 -11.99 -12.42 3.01
CA ILE A 142 -11.01 -12.08 4.03
C ILE A 142 -11.32 -10.72 4.66
N SER A 143 -10.93 -10.55 5.92
CA SER A 143 -11.06 -9.27 6.61
C SER A 143 -9.99 -8.28 6.15
N LEU A 144 -10.29 -6.99 6.27
CA LEU A 144 -9.33 -5.92 6.00
C LEU A 144 -8.09 -6.02 6.90
N SER A 145 -8.26 -6.39 8.17
CA SER A 145 -7.14 -6.51 9.12
C SER A 145 -6.17 -7.62 8.70
N THR A 146 -6.70 -8.75 8.22
CA THR A 146 -5.89 -9.85 7.69
C THR A 146 -5.18 -9.45 6.41
N PHE A 147 -5.88 -8.73 5.52
CA PHE A 147 -5.30 -8.19 4.29
C PHE A 147 -4.11 -7.25 4.59
N CYS A 148 -4.30 -6.31 5.52
CA CYS A 148 -3.24 -5.39 5.93
C CYS A 148 -2.06 -6.09 6.62
N LYS A 149 -2.33 -7.12 7.43
CA LYS A 149 -1.28 -7.90 8.13
C LYS A 149 -0.36 -8.64 7.16
N TYR A 150 -0.90 -9.17 6.06
CA TYR A 150 -0.14 -9.92 5.09
C TYR A 150 0.41 -9.09 3.93
N ARG A 151 0.20 -7.77 3.95
CA ARG A 151 0.84 -6.84 3.03
C ARG A 151 2.38 -7.02 3.06
N PRO A 152 3.04 -7.15 1.91
CA PRO A 152 4.49 -7.30 1.86
C PRO A 152 5.20 -6.01 2.31
N PHE A 153 6.35 -6.15 2.96
CA PHE A 153 7.05 -5.03 3.59
C PHE A 153 7.62 -4.01 2.58
N TRP A 154 7.91 -4.44 1.34
CA TRP A 154 8.43 -3.57 0.27
C TRP A 154 7.35 -2.78 -0.45
N VAL A 155 6.07 -3.09 -0.23
CA VAL A 155 4.94 -2.29 -0.72
C VAL A 155 4.57 -1.30 0.38
N THR A 156 4.72 -0.01 0.10
CA THR A 156 4.61 1.07 1.08
C THR A 156 3.67 2.18 0.58
N TRP A 157 3.28 3.06 1.50
CA TRP A 157 2.52 4.25 1.14
C TRP A 157 3.48 5.30 0.58
N ALA A 158 3.02 6.10 -0.38
CA ALA A 158 3.74 7.29 -0.79
C ALA A 158 3.85 8.23 0.42
N ASN A 159 5.07 8.60 0.80
CA ASN A 159 5.26 9.54 1.90
C ASN A 159 4.81 10.92 1.44
N LEU A 160 4.06 11.65 2.28
CA LEU A 160 3.63 13.01 1.98
C LEU A 160 4.83 13.95 1.76
N LYS A 161 5.98 13.66 2.40
CA LYS A 161 7.23 14.40 2.20
C LYS A 161 7.88 14.18 0.84
N GLU A 162 7.55 13.08 0.16
CA GLU A 162 8.06 12.70 -1.17
C GLU A 162 7.14 13.17 -2.30
N ARG A 163 5.99 13.79 -1.99
CA ARG A 163 5.16 14.42 -3.01
C ARG A 163 5.77 15.78 -3.34
N ASP A 164 6.13 15.98 -4.60
CA ASP A 164 6.40 17.30 -5.20
C ASP A 164 5.10 18.13 -5.30
N THR A 165 4.31 18.18 -4.22
CA THR A 165 3.20 19.10 -4.09
C THR A 165 3.77 20.43 -3.65
N CYS A 166 3.71 21.40 -4.55
CA CYS A 166 4.12 22.78 -4.38
C CYS A 166 3.24 23.56 -3.37
N LYS A 167 3.10 23.07 -2.14
CA LYS A 167 2.72 23.89 -0.98
C LYS A 167 3.97 24.11 -0.14
N PHE A 168 4.99 24.69 -0.77
CA PHE A 168 6.18 25.13 -0.10
C PHE A 168 5.85 26.26 0.89
N VAL A 169 6.67 26.38 1.93
CA VAL A 169 6.71 27.53 2.85
C VAL A 169 6.61 28.86 2.11
N VAL A 170 7.21 28.96 0.92
CA VAL A 170 7.16 30.13 0.03
C VAL A 170 5.72 30.52 -0.35
N HIS A 171 4.89 29.59 -0.84
CA HIS A 171 3.52 29.91 -1.26
C HIS A 171 2.66 30.37 -0.07
N VAL A 172 2.74 29.65 1.04
CA VAL A 172 2.00 30.01 2.26
C VAL A 172 2.46 31.36 2.81
N ASN A 173 3.76 31.66 2.72
CA ASN A 173 4.31 32.94 3.16
C ASN A 173 3.83 34.10 2.27
N ILE A 174 3.80 33.90 0.96
CA ILE A 174 3.28 34.91 0.02
C ILE A 174 1.80 35.18 0.29
N GLU A 175 0.99 34.14 0.51
CA GLU A 175 -0.43 34.30 0.89
C GLU A 175 -0.60 35.09 2.19
N LEU A 176 0.23 34.83 3.21
CA LEU A 176 0.21 35.58 4.48
C LEU A 176 0.60 37.04 4.31
N ILE A 177 1.61 37.33 3.48
CA ILE A 177 2.04 38.70 3.16
C ILE A 177 0.90 39.45 2.44
N ILE A 178 0.33 38.86 1.38
CA ILE A 178 -0.76 39.47 0.62
C ILE A 178 -1.97 39.73 1.52
N SER A 179 -2.35 38.77 2.36
CA SER A 179 -3.45 38.94 3.32
C SER A 179 -3.21 40.15 4.23
N LYS A 180 -1.99 40.30 4.75
CA LYS A 180 -1.65 41.42 5.64
C LYS A 180 -1.58 42.77 4.91
N LEU A 181 -1.05 42.79 3.69
CA LEU A 181 -1.02 44.01 2.86
C LEU A 181 -2.45 44.47 2.50
N HIS A 182 -3.35 43.54 2.20
CA HIS A 182 -4.75 43.83 1.92
C HIS A 182 -5.50 44.31 3.17
N GLU A 183 -5.30 43.66 4.33
CA GLU A 183 -5.87 44.12 5.62
C GLU A 183 -5.50 45.58 5.93
N ASN A 184 -4.27 45.97 5.64
CA ASN A 184 -3.83 47.35 5.82
C ASN A 184 -4.36 48.28 4.72
N LYS A 185 -4.88 47.77 3.60
CA LYS A 185 -5.30 48.52 2.40
C LYS A 185 -4.14 49.09 1.57
N VAL A 186 -2.99 48.42 1.62
CA VAL A 186 -1.84 48.73 0.75
C VAL A 186 -2.10 48.24 -0.67
N ILE A 187 -2.69 47.04 -0.80
CA ILE A 187 -3.05 46.41 -2.08
C ILE A 187 -4.57 46.17 -2.16
N LEU A 188 -5.09 46.12 -3.38
CA LEU A 188 -6.52 45.94 -3.67
C LEU A 188 -7.02 44.51 -3.48
N HIS A 189 -6.16 43.50 -3.72
CA HIS A 189 -6.56 42.10 -3.76
C HIS A 189 -5.89 41.26 -2.67
N ASN A 190 -6.64 40.30 -2.13
CA ASN A 190 -6.18 39.35 -1.10
C ASN A 190 -5.72 37.99 -1.67
N ASN A 191 -5.95 37.75 -2.97
CA ASN A 191 -5.71 36.47 -3.63
C ASN A 191 -4.59 36.59 -4.66
N ILE A 192 -3.68 35.61 -4.70
CA ILE A 192 -2.56 35.56 -5.66
C ILE A 192 -3.04 35.63 -7.13
N PRO A 193 -4.05 34.86 -7.58
CA PRO A 193 -4.46 34.90 -8.99
C PRO A 193 -4.98 36.26 -9.42
N SER A 194 -5.75 36.94 -8.57
CA SER A 194 -6.26 38.29 -8.84
C SER A 194 -5.13 39.29 -8.95
N LEU A 195 -4.18 39.25 -7.99
CA LEU A 195 -2.99 40.09 -8.00
C LEU A 195 -2.13 39.88 -9.26
N LEU A 196 -1.98 38.63 -9.71
CA LEU A 196 -1.25 38.32 -10.94
C LEU A 196 -1.96 38.80 -12.20
N SER A 197 -3.30 38.82 -12.19
CA SER A 197 -4.09 39.29 -13.34
C SER A 197 -3.92 40.78 -13.62
N ASP A 198 -3.63 41.60 -12.61
CA ASP A 198 -3.35 43.03 -12.81
C ASP A 198 -1.99 43.25 -13.49
N ILE A 199 -1.04 42.36 -13.18
CA ILE A 199 0.35 42.47 -13.59
C ILE A 199 0.60 41.82 -14.96
N THR A 200 -0.09 40.73 -15.25
CA THR A 200 0.19 39.86 -16.41
C THR A 200 -0.99 39.85 -17.37
N CYS A 201 -0.71 39.60 -18.66
CA CYS A 201 -1.78 39.39 -19.63
C CYS A 201 -2.50 38.05 -19.43
N ASP A 202 -1.76 37.02 -19.02
CA ASP A 202 -2.25 35.68 -18.74
C ASP A 202 -1.42 35.04 -17.63
N ILE A 203 -2.10 34.57 -16.58
CA ILE A 203 -1.51 33.94 -15.40
C ILE A 203 -0.92 32.56 -15.68
N TYR A 204 -1.31 31.92 -16.77
CA TYR A 204 -0.79 30.60 -17.18
C TYR A 204 0.37 30.71 -18.18
N CYS A 205 0.65 31.90 -18.69
CA CYS A 205 1.74 32.14 -19.64
C CYS A 205 3.07 32.35 -18.92
N THR A 206 4.02 31.44 -19.12
CA THR A 206 5.35 31.52 -18.50
C THR A 206 6.11 32.80 -18.86
N LYS A 207 6.07 33.22 -20.13
CA LYS A 207 6.74 34.46 -20.59
C LYS A 207 6.21 35.71 -19.89
N CYS A 208 4.92 35.76 -19.56
CA CYS A 208 4.34 36.87 -18.81
C CYS A 208 4.83 36.89 -17.36
N LEU A 209 4.85 35.73 -16.70
CA LEU A 209 5.33 35.59 -15.32
C LEU A 209 6.83 35.90 -15.19
N PHE A 210 7.64 35.56 -16.20
CA PHE A 210 9.09 35.88 -16.25
C PHE A 210 9.39 37.31 -16.75
N ARG A 211 8.38 38.14 -17.03
CA ARG A 211 8.52 39.53 -17.53
C ARG A 211 9.22 39.66 -18.89
N GLU A 212 9.17 38.63 -19.71
CA GLU A 212 9.68 38.65 -21.08
C GLU A 212 8.61 39.11 -22.09
N CYS A 213 7.35 39.21 -21.65
CA CYS A 213 6.24 39.66 -22.48
C CYS A 213 6.29 41.18 -22.72
N ILE A 214 6.35 41.58 -23.99
CA ILE A 214 6.40 42.98 -24.42
C ILE A 214 5.22 43.79 -23.87
N ASN A 215 4.04 43.18 -23.73
CA ASN A 215 2.80 43.88 -23.35
C ASN A 215 2.64 44.09 -21.83
N CYS A 216 3.33 43.32 -21.00
CA CYS A 216 3.15 43.39 -19.53
C CYS A 216 4.44 43.42 -18.73
N ARG A 217 5.62 43.45 -19.38
CA ARG A 217 6.91 43.54 -18.69
C ARG A 217 7.01 44.75 -17.75
N ASP A 218 6.42 45.87 -18.16
CA ASP A 218 6.50 47.15 -17.46
C ASP A 218 5.29 47.41 -16.53
N LYS A 219 4.32 46.47 -16.46
CA LYS A 219 3.17 46.59 -15.56
C LYS A 219 3.59 46.37 -14.12
N ALA A 220 3.38 47.38 -13.28
CA ALA A 220 3.60 47.33 -11.86
C ALA A 220 2.28 47.20 -11.10
N LEU A 221 2.35 46.70 -9.86
CA LEU A 221 1.21 46.71 -8.96
C LEU A 221 0.91 48.14 -8.49
N GLU A 222 -0.37 48.49 -8.45
CA GLU A 222 -0.81 49.69 -7.76
C GLU A 222 -0.79 49.44 -6.26
N TYR A 223 -0.13 50.32 -5.51
CA TYR A 223 -0.09 50.27 -4.05
C TYR A 223 -0.22 51.67 -3.43
N ASN A 224 -0.91 51.74 -2.30
CA ASN A 224 -1.15 53.00 -1.59
C ASN A 224 0.06 53.41 -0.73
N LEU A 225 0.86 54.38 -1.22
CA LEU A 225 2.02 54.92 -0.51
C LEU A 225 1.70 55.70 0.77
N SER A 226 0.47 56.19 0.92
CA SER A 226 0.03 57.00 2.06
C SER A 226 0.07 56.27 3.41
N GLN A 227 0.31 54.95 3.41
CA GLN A 227 0.44 54.13 4.61
C GLN A 227 1.88 53.68 4.92
N ALA A 228 2.87 54.10 4.11
CA ALA A 228 4.26 53.64 4.22
C ALA A 228 4.97 54.03 5.53
N THR A 229 4.37 54.87 6.37
CA THR A 229 4.92 55.32 7.65
C THR A 229 4.62 54.39 8.83
N LYS A 230 3.71 53.42 8.66
CA LYS A 230 3.35 52.48 9.73
C LYS A 230 4.16 51.18 9.59
N THR A 231 4.85 50.79 10.64
CA THR A 231 5.51 49.49 10.74
C THR A 231 4.43 48.39 10.74
N ILE A 232 4.49 47.45 9.77
CA ILE A 232 3.48 46.40 9.59
C ILE A 232 4.07 45.07 10.06
N THR A 233 3.49 44.53 11.13
CA THR A 233 3.82 43.16 11.56
C THR A 233 3.04 42.13 10.74
N TYR A 234 3.73 41.09 10.25
CA TYR A 234 3.14 39.97 9.53
C TYR A 234 3.73 38.64 10.01
N ARG A 235 3.04 37.54 9.68
CA ARG A 235 3.49 36.20 10.07
C ARG A 235 4.12 35.48 8.89
N GLN A 236 5.25 34.81 9.14
CA GLN A 236 5.94 34.01 8.14
C GLN A 236 6.36 32.65 8.73
N TRP A 237 6.21 31.58 7.94
CA TRP A 237 6.82 30.29 8.25
C TRP A 237 8.32 30.35 7.92
N MET A 238 9.16 30.02 8.90
CA MET A 238 10.61 29.93 8.78
C MET A 238 11.09 28.57 9.30
N TYR A 239 12.21 28.09 8.78
CA TYR A 239 12.84 26.88 9.31
C TYR A 239 13.88 27.26 10.35
N GLU A 240 13.76 26.71 11.55
CA GLU A 240 14.75 26.89 12.61
C GLU A 240 15.32 25.58 13.10
N ASN A 241 16.58 25.62 13.48
CA ASN A 241 17.29 24.50 14.07
C ASN A 241 17.07 24.54 15.57
N LEU A 242 16.21 23.66 16.08
CA LEU A 242 15.98 23.49 17.50
C LEU A 242 16.90 22.40 18.03
N THR A 243 17.73 22.74 19.00
CA THR A 243 18.52 21.77 19.77
C THR A 243 17.70 21.25 20.93
N TYR A 244 17.70 19.93 21.15
CA TYR A 244 17.12 19.30 22.34
C TYR A 244 17.99 18.14 22.79
N GLU A 245 17.99 17.87 24.09
CA GLU A 245 18.70 16.71 24.64
C GLU A 245 17.82 15.46 24.58
N LYS A 246 18.41 14.36 24.11
CA LYS A 246 17.77 13.05 24.17
C LYS A 246 18.82 12.00 24.50
N ASN A 247 18.63 11.32 25.64
CA ASN A 247 19.56 10.32 26.18
C ASN A 247 20.98 10.86 26.40
N GLY A 248 21.11 12.11 26.88
CA GLY A 248 22.41 12.74 27.15
C GLY A 248 23.15 13.26 25.92
N GLU A 249 22.59 13.09 24.71
CA GLU A 249 23.14 13.67 23.47
C GLU A 249 22.30 14.87 23.01
N THR A 250 22.96 15.96 22.62
CA THR A 250 22.32 17.10 21.96
C THR A 250 21.99 16.75 20.51
N LYS A 251 20.70 16.84 20.14
CA LYS A 251 20.22 16.60 18.78
C LYS A 251 19.62 17.87 18.21
N THR A 252 20.03 18.21 17.00
CA THR A 252 19.52 19.36 16.26
C THR A 252 18.47 18.89 15.27
N VAL A 253 17.26 19.45 15.34
CA VAL A 253 16.20 19.17 14.37
C VAL A 253 15.72 20.48 13.74
N ARG A 254 15.71 20.50 12.41
CA ARG A 254 15.15 21.58 11.61
C ARG A 254 13.62 21.47 11.61
N LYS A 255 12.91 22.44 12.18
CA LYS A 255 11.44 22.47 12.22
C LYS A 255 10.91 23.77 11.60
N PRO A 256 9.77 23.73 10.87
CA PRO A 256 9.07 24.93 10.45
C PRO A 256 8.34 25.55 11.65
N LEU A 257 8.55 26.84 11.89
CA LEU A 257 7.89 27.63 12.93
C LEU A 257 7.28 28.87 12.28
N LYS A 258 6.10 29.29 12.75
CA LYS A 258 5.45 30.53 12.32
C LYS A 258 5.90 31.65 13.25
N LYS A 259 6.62 32.63 12.72
CA LYS A 259 7.13 33.79 13.47
C LYS A 259 6.43 35.07 13.04
N GLU A 260 6.38 36.02 13.95
CA GLU A 260 5.98 37.41 13.66
C GLU A 260 7.24 38.19 13.25
N ILE A 261 7.14 38.85 12.10
CA ILE A 261 8.15 39.72 11.52
C ILE A 261 7.57 41.13 11.51
N THR A 262 8.39 42.10 11.88
CA THR A 262 8.02 43.51 12.00
C THR A 262 8.56 44.32 10.83
#